data_AF-A0A016WI97-F1
#
_entry.id   AF-A0A016WI97-F1
#
_cell.length_a   1.000
_cell.length_b   1.000
_cell.length_c   1.000
_cell.angle_alpha   90.00
_cell.angle_beta   90.00
_cell.angle_gamma   90.00
#
_symmetry.space_group_name_H-M   'P 1'
#
loop_
_entity.id
_entity.type
_entity.pdbx_description
1 polymer ?
#
loop_
_entity_poly.entity_id
_entity_poly.type
_entity_poly.pdbx_seq_one_letter_code
_entity_poly.pdbx_strand_id
1 'polypeptide(L)' 'MNPNIPAGDEPPRILPAEVRVAIQSMKPSTAPGPDRISADLLRAGGHHLHVILAEHMSSYLKKKRIPNQW' A
#
# COMPACT_ATOMS: atom_id res chain seq x y z
N MET A 1 24.56 -9.92 26.12
CA MET A 1 24.40 -10.16 24.67
C MET A 1 23.55 -9.02 24.12
N ASN A 2 24.14 -8.11 23.36
CA ASN A 2 23.39 -7.02 22.73
C ASN A 2 22.74 -7.58 21.46
N PRO A 3 21.42 -7.41 21.25
CA PRO A 3 20.80 -7.81 20.00
C PRO A 3 21.35 -6.89 18.91
N ASN A 4 22.12 -7.49 17.99
CA ASN A 4 22.60 -6.84 16.79
C ASN A 4 21.39 -6.60 15.88
N ILE A 5 20.63 -5.54 16.14
CA ILE A 5 19.60 -5.03 15.23
C ILE A 5 20.38 -4.27 14.15
N PRO A 6 20.41 -4.72 12.89
CA PRO A 6 21.05 -3.95 11.84
C PRO A 6 20.27 -2.65 11.68
N ALA A 7 20.95 -1.54 11.90
CA ALA A 7 20.39 -0.22 11.67
C ALA A 7 20.11 -0.04 10.16
N GLY A 8 18.84 -0.06 9.77
CA GLY A 8 18.23 1.00 8.97
C GLY A 8 18.64 1.23 7.49
N ASP A 9 18.92 0.19 6.70
CA ASP A 9 19.42 0.42 5.32
C ASP A 9 18.34 0.56 4.22
N GLU A 10 17.18 -0.10 4.31
CA GLU A 10 16.07 0.12 3.35
C GLU A 10 14.74 -0.27 4.00
N PRO A 11 13.67 0.55 3.88
CA PRO A 11 12.36 0.13 4.35
C PRO A 11 11.90 -1.12 3.59
N PRO A 12 11.25 -2.08 4.26
CA PRO A 12 10.77 -3.30 3.61
C PRO A 12 9.80 -2.94 2.47
N ARG A 13 9.90 -3.69 1.38
CA ARG A 13 8.99 -3.54 0.24
C ARG A 13 7.62 -4.06 0.61
N ILE A 14 6.59 -3.34 0.17
CA ILE A 14 5.20 -3.79 0.27
C ILE A 14 4.97 -4.87 -0.79
N LEU A 15 4.33 -5.97 -0.39
CA LEU A 15 4.02 -7.09 -1.26
C LEU A 15 2.61 -6.95 -1.85
N PRO A 16 2.37 -7.45 -3.08
CA PRO A 16 1.02 -7.48 -3.66
C PRO A 16 -0.01 -8.23 -2.80
N ALA A 17 0.45 -9.22 -2.03
CA ALA A 17 -0.40 -9.96 -1.09
C ALA A 17 -0.89 -9.09 0.08
N GLU A 18 -0.04 -8.20 0.60
CA GLU A 18 -0.40 -7.27 1.67
C GLU A 18 -1.42 -6.24 1.16
N VAL A 19 -1.21 -5.71 -0.05
CA VAL A 19 -2.16 -4.81 -0.72
C VAL A 19 -3.52 -5.49 -0.90
N ARG A 20 -3.53 -6.75 -1.36
CA ARG A 20 -4.76 -7.54 -1.51
C ARG A 20 -5.51 -7.65 -0.18
N VAL A 21 -4.83 -8.03 0.90
CA VAL A 21 -5.43 -8.17 2.23
C VAL A 21 -5.98 -6.83 2.72
N ALA A 22 -5.24 -5.74 2.52
CA ALA A 22 -5.68 -4.39 2.87
C ALA A 22 -6.97 -4.00 2.14
N ILE A 23 -7.02 -4.16 0.81
CA ILE A 23 -8.22 -3.85 -0.01
C ILE A 23 -9.41 -4.73 0.40
N GLN A 24 -9.18 -6.01 0.69
CA GLN A 24 -10.24 -6.92 1.15
C GLN A 24 -10.79 -6.51 2.51
N SER A 25 -9.95 -5.99 3.41
CA SER A 25 -10.33 -5.53 4.74
C SER A 25 -11.11 -4.21 4.76
N MET A 26 -11.15 -3.46 3.66
CA MET A 26 -11.87 -2.17 3.59
C MET A 26 -13.37 -2.36 3.85
N LYS A 27 -13.99 -1.45 4.58
CA LYS A 27 -15.44 -1.53 4.81
C LYS A 27 -16.19 -1.30 3.49
N PRO A 28 -17.13 -2.19 3.11
CA PRO A 28 -17.99 -1.94 1.96
C PRO A 28 -18.82 -0.66 2.15
N SER A 29 -19.19 -0.02 1.04
CA SER A 29 -20.00 1.20 1.03
C SER A 29 -19.42 2.41 1.78
N THR A 30 -18.10 2.42 2.03
CA THR A 30 -17.42 3.62 2.52
C THR A 30 -17.43 4.67 1.41
N ALA A 31 -17.85 5.90 1.74
CA ALA A 31 -17.83 7.00 0.81
C ALA A 31 -16.40 7.21 0.27
N PRO A 32 -16.23 7.38 -1.05
CA PRO A 32 -14.93 7.66 -1.64
C PRO A 32 -14.30 8.92 -1.02
N GLY A 33 -12.97 8.96 -1.02
CA GLY A 33 -12.24 10.19 -0.68
C GLY A 33 -12.42 11.28 -1.74
N PRO A 34 -11.72 12.42 -1.60
CA PRO A 34 -11.70 13.47 -2.62
C PRO A 34 -11.23 12.99 -4.01
N ASP A 35 -10.47 11.90 -4.05
CA ASP A 35 -10.02 11.19 -5.26
C ASP A 35 -11.16 10.47 -6.01
N ARG A 36 -12.33 10.32 -5.38
CA ARG A 36 -13.51 9.61 -5.87
C ARG A 36 -13.24 8.11 -6.13
N ILE A 37 -12.18 7.54 -5.54
CA ILE A 37 -11.84 6.12 -5.65
C ILE A 37 -12.62 5.34 -4.56
N SER A 38 -13.50 4.44 -5.00
CA SER A 38 -14.27 3.59 -4.08
C SER A 38 -13.53 2.30 -3.73
N ALA A 39 -13.86 1.72 -2.57
CA ALA A 39 -13.34 0.40 -2.18
C ALA A 39 -13.72 -0.69 -3.20
N ASP A 40 -14.90 -0.58 -3.84
CA ASP A 40 -15.35 -1.55 -4.84
C ASP A 40 -14.56 -1.42 -6.16
N LEU A 41 -14.18 -0.21 -6.54
CA LEU A 41 -13.28 0.02 -7.68
C LEU A 41 -11.90 -0.61 -7.41
N LEU A 42 -11.37 -0.46 -6.20
CA LEU A 42 -10.10 -1.08 -5.80
C LEU A 42 -10.18 -2.61 -5.83
N ARG A 43 -11.29 -3.19 -5.38
CA ARG A 43 -11.52 -4.65 -5.45
C ARG A 43 -11.62 -5.16 -6.88
N ALA A 44 -12.24 -4.39 -7.77
CA ALA A 44 -12.39 -4.75 -9.18
C ALA A 44 -11.05 -4.76 -9.93
N GLY A 45 -10.05 -3.98 -9.49
CA GLY A 45 -8.75 -3.89 -10.15
C GLY A 45 -7.89 -5.16 -10.11
N GLY A 46 -8.21 -6.10 -9.21
CA GLY A 46 -7.60 -7.43 -9.18
C GLY A 46 -6.08 -7.45 -9.00
N HIS A 47 -5.43 -8.54 -9.42
CA HIS A 47 -4.01 -8.76 -9.15
C HIS A 47 -3.09 -7.70 -9.78
N HIS A 48 -3.41 -7.24 -11.00
CA HIS A 48 -2.59 -6.25 -11.69
C HIS A 48 -2.54 -4.93 -10.92
N LEU A 49 -3.68 -4.47 -10.40
CA LEU A 49 -3.72 -3.28 -9.55
C LEU A 49 -2.92 -3.48 -8.24
N HIS A 50 -2.99 -4.67 -7.64
CA HIS A 50 -2.21 -4.96 -6.42
C HIS A 50 -0.69 -4.83 -6.64
N VAL A 51 -0.19 -5.26 -7.81
CA VAL A 51 1.23 -5.15 -8.15
C VAL A 51 1.64 -3.68 -8.33
N ILE A 52 0.86 -2.91 -9.10
CA ILE A 52 1.14 -1.48 -9.33
C ILE A 52 1.14 -0.70 -8.01
N LEU A 53 0.14 -0.93 -7.15
CA LEU A 53 0.06 -0.28 -5.85
C LEU A 53 1.23 -0.66 -4.94
N ALA A 54 1.60 -1.94 -4.90
CA ALA A 54 2.73 -2.41 -4.10
C ALA A 54 4.05 -1.74 -4.53
N GLU A 55 4.31 -1.64 -5.84
CA GLU A 55 5.48 -0.96 -6.39
C GLU A 55 5.46 0.54 -6.07
N HIS A 56 4.32 1.19 -6.27
CA HIS A 56 4.17 2.62 -6.05
C HIS A 56 4.36 3.00 -4.57
N MET A 57 3.69 2.28 -3.66
CA MET A 57 3.82 2.50 -2.21
C MET A 57 5.24 2.18 -1.71
N SER A 58 5.85 1.10 -2.22
CA SER A 58 7.26 0.80 -1.92
C SER A 58 8.19 1.93 -2.36
N SER A 59 7.93 2.58 -3.51
CA SER A 59 8.73 3.73 -3.93
C SER A 59 8.58 4.92 -2.97
N TYR A 60 7.41 5.15 -2.37
CA TYR A 60 7.24 6.22 -1.38
C TYR A 60 8.03 5.95 -0.10
N LEU A 61 8.00 4.71 0.39
CA LEU A 61 8.76 4.29 1.56
C LEU A 61 10.26 4.54 1.35
N LYS A 62 10.80 4.07 0.22
CA LYS A 62 12.22 4.28 -0.12
C LYS A 62 12.60 5.76 -0.19
N LYS A 63 11.72 6.59 -0.76
CA LYS A 63 11.95 8.04 -0.91
C LYS A 63 11.64 8.82 0.38
N LYS A 64 11.18 8.16 1.45
CA LYS A 64 10.70 8.78 2.69
C LYS A 64 9.71 9.92 2.42
N ARG A 65 8.88 9.76 1.39
CA ARG A 65 7.96 10.80 0.90
C ARG A 65 6.54 10.43 1.28
N ILE A 66 5.82 11.37 1.89
CA ILE A 66 4.39 11.25 2.12
C ILE A 66 3.66 11.69 0.83
N PRO A 67 2.74 10.90 0.27
CA PRO A 67 1.90 11.32 -0.84
C PRO A 67 1.06 12.55 -0.45
N ASN A 68 0.99 13.54 -1.32
CA ASN A 68 0.13 14.71 -1.15
C ASN A 68 -1.32 14.45 -1.57
N GLN A 69 -1.54 13.44 -2.42
CA GLN A 69 -2.82 12.89 -2.85
C GLN A 69 -2.66 11.38 -3.07
N TRP A 70 -3.76 10.63 -2.91
CA TRP A 70 -3.85 9.20 -3.21
C TRP A 70 -4.55 8.99 -4.54
#